data_AF-A0A383UK81-F1
#
_entry.id   AF-A0A383UK81-F1
#
_cell.length_a   1.000
_cell.length_b   1.000
_cell.length_c   1.000
_cell.angle_alpha   90.00
_cell.angle_beta   90.00
_cell.angle_gamma   90.00
#
_symmetry.space_group_name_H-M   'P 1'
#
loop_
_entity.id
_entity.type
_entity.pdbx_description
1 polymer ?
#
loop_
_entity_poly.entity_id
_entity_poly.type
_entity_poly.pdbx_seq_one_letter_code
_entity_poly.pdbx_strand_id
1 'polypeptide(L)'
;MAPLNQQVFIEGKFHDLANELGEYLQIGDEIKTLLDSNLKDDALKKLVTSSISLNSTPEKEFTAAYNLLVYLVLQSPNVNKFLPKICENLSKPISSSPTNGPGLALNVLTTLFNLLQPENEVRFNVFQAILRHVKANGFFELLRPQLEKLDIWIAEWEVNEEDQRKLYAQIADIAEDAGDEDQAYQYILKGLRTFNSNDSTEISSVESQNLSIRALKVAILSATQFDFHNLTSLPAVQALSESHPIHSELLTIFSEKELEDYNEFREEHKGWIELENLDHEKLQRKIRLLTMASLAARDSTREIKYSKIAKSLVIPPEDVEMWVIDVIRAGLIEGKLSQQKQVLLVHRTTYRVFGEKQWREIATKLDQWKESLKTVKEMISRERQLGTTMPVTVHS
;
A
#
# COMPACT_ATOMS: atom_id res chain seq x y z
N MET A 1 7.06 21.91 -15.89
CA MET A 1 8.23 21.52 -16.69
C MET A 1 9.31 22.56 -16.46
N ALA A 2 10.34 22.21 -15.70
CA ALA A 2 11.53 23.04 -15.59
C ALA A 2 12.46 22.67 -16.76
N PRO A 3 13.06 23.62 -17.51
CA PRO A 3 14.06 23.29 -18.52
C PRO A 3 15.22 22.51 -17.87
N LEU A 4 15.94 21.68 -18.64
CA LEU A 4 17.11 20.90 -18.20
C LEU A 4 18.07 21.71 -17.30
N ASN A 5 18.19 23.01 -17.59
CA ASN A 5 19.05 23.97 -16.89
C ASN A 5 18.57 24.39 -15.48
N GLN A 6 17.37 23.98 -15.02
CA GLN A 6 16.86 24.37 -13.69
C GLN A 6 17.14 23.34 -12.60
N GLN A 7 17.47 22.09 -12.96
CA GLN A 7 17.77 21.02 -12.00
C GLN A 7 19.26 20.67 -11.93
N VAL A 8 20.02 20.93 -13.00
CA VAL A 8 21.48 20.80 -13.01
C VAL A 8 22.07 22.00 -13.77
N PHE A 9 22.81 22.86 -13.08
CA PHE A 9 23.52 23.99 -13.69
C PHE A 9 24.86 23.51 -14.24
N ILE A 10 24.90 23.24 -15.55
CA ILE A 10 26.14 22.93 -16.27
C ILE A 10 26.22 23.86 -17.48
N GLU A 11 27.18 24.77 -17.46
CA GLU A 11 27.45 25.70 -18.55
C GLU A 11 28.64 25.19 -19.36
N GLY A 12 28.44 24.88 -20.64
CA GLY A 12 29.52 24.44 -21.54
C GLY A 12 29.01 23.84 -22.84
N LYS A 13 29.87 23.79 -23.85
CA LYS A 13 29.58 23.03 -25.09
C LYS A 13 29.80 21.54 -24.82
N PHE A 14 29.01 20.68 -25.44
CA PHE A 14 29.13 19.21 -25.34
C PHE A 14 30.57 18.71 -25.49
N HIS A 15 31.30 19.27 -26.45
CA HIS A 15 32.68 18.89 -26.75
C HIS A 15 33.64 19.16 -25.58
N ASP A 16 33.48 20.30 -24.91
CA ASP A 16 34.37 20.71 -23.82
C ASP A 16 34.06 19.91 -22.55
N LEU A 17 32.76 19.74 -22.26
CA LEU A 17 32.27 18.98 -21.11
C LEU A 17 32.58 17.47 -21.21
N ALA A 18 32.48 16.88 -22.41
CA ALA A 18 32.83 15.49 -22.62
C ALA A 18 34.34 15.24 -22.49
N ASN A 19 35.17 16.21 -22.91
CA ASN A 19 36.62 16.14 -22.73
C ASN A 19 37.04 16.32 -21.27
N GLU A 20 36.41 17.25 -20.54
CA GLU A 20 36.66 17.46 -19.11
C GLU A 20 36.32 16.20 -18.30
N LEU A 21 35.16 15.58 -18.55
CA LEU A 21 34.79 14.32 -17.93
C LEU A 21 35.74 13.18 -18.37
N GLY A 22 36.20 13.19 -19.62
CA GLY A 22 37.17 12.23 -20.13
C GLY A 22 38.53 12.31 -19.46
N GLU A 23 39.05 13.52 -19.26
CA GLU A 23 40.29 13.77 -18.51
C GLU A 23 40.14 13.36 -17.04
N TYR A 24 39.00 13.66 -16.43
CA TYR A 24 38.67 13.23 -15.07
C TYR A 24 38.65 11.70 -14.92
N LEU A 25 38.17 10.98 -15.94
CA LEU A 25 38.13 9.52 -16.00
C LEU A 25 39.43 8.87 -16.47
N GLN A 26 40.49 9.65 -16.76
CA GLN A 26 41.77 9.20 -17.32
C GLN A 26 41.67 8.58 -18.73
N ILE A 27 40.68 9.00 -19.54
CA ILE A 27 40.41 8.50 -20.91
C ILE A 27 40.33 9.67 -21.92
N GLY A 28 40.86 10.85 -21.55
CA GLY A 28 40.77 12.08 -22.33
C GLY A 28 41.26 11.94 -23.77
N ASP A 29 42.37 11.25 -24.01
CA ASP A 29 42.98 11.13 -25.35
C ASP A 29 42.11 10.31 -26.32
N GLU A 30 41.44 9.27 -25.83
CA GLU A 30 40.54 8.45 -26.65
C GLU A 30 39.23 9.17 -26.95
N ILE A 31 38.73 9.97 -26.01
CA ILE A 31 37.51 10.75 -26.17
C ILE A 31 37.74 11.91 -27.13
N LYS A 32 38.87 12.62 -27.04
CA LYS A 32 39.28 13.64 -28.01
C LYS A 32 39.31 13.08 -29.43
N THR A 33 39.95 11.92 -29.62
CA THR A 33 40.03 11.24 -30.94
C THR A 33 38.65 10.88 -31.52
N LEU A 34 37.72 10.43 -30.66
CA LEU A 34 36.35 10.06 -31.07
C LEU A 34 35.46 11.28 -31.34
N LEU A 35 35.65 12.35 -30.56
CA LEU A 35 34.93 13.61 -30.74
C LEU A 35 35.39 14.35 -32.01
N ASP A 36 36.69 14.34 -32.31
CA ASP A 36 37.28 14.88 -33.55
C ASP A 36 36.77 14.11 -34.79
N SER A 37 36.48 12.81 -34.63
CA SER A 37 35.87 11.96 -35.65
C SER A 37 34.34 12.10 -35.75
N ASN A 38 33.73 13.01 -34.97
CA ASN A 38 32.29 13.26 -34.86
C ASN A 38 31.44 12.04 -34.43
N LEU A 39 32.06 11.04 -33.77
CA LEU A 39 31.41 9.83 -33.27
C LEU A 39 30.92 10.03 -31.83
N LYS A 40 29.91 10.90 -31.67
CA LYS A 40 29.39 11.33 -30.35
C LYS A 40 28.86 10.17 -29.49
N ASP A 41 28.16 9.23 -30.10
CA ASP A 41 27.56 8.10 -29.37
C ASP A 41 28.61 7.09 -28.90
N ASP A 42 29.71 6.91 -29.64
CA ASP A 42 30.81 6.03 -29.24
C ASP A 42 31.64 6.66 -28.11
N ALA A 43 31.83 7.98 -28.14
CA ALA A 43 32.43 8.73 -27.02
C ALA A 43 31.58 8.58 -25.75
N LEU A 44 30.26 8.75 -25.84
CA LEU A 44 29.34 8.53 -24.72
C LEU A 44 29.36 7.08 -24.21
N LYS A 45 29.44 6.10 -25.11
CA LYS A 45 29.54 4.68 -24.73
C LYS A 45 30.80 4.41 -23.90
N LYS A 46 31.95 4.97 -24.31
CA LYS A 46 33.21 4.84 -23.56
C LYS A 46 33.15 5.56 -22.22
N LEU A 47 32.60 6.78 -22.17
CA LEU A 47 32.38 7.53 -20.93
C LEU A 47 31.51 6.74 -19.94
N VAL A 48 30.38 6.20 -20.40
CA VAL A 48 29.45 5.43 -19.56
C VAL A 48 30.06 4.10 -19.11
N THR A 49 30.81 3.41 -19.96
CA THR A 49 31.50 2.18 -19.56
C THR A 49 32.54 2.44 -18.47
N SER A 50 33.23 3.56 -18.58
CA SER A 50 34.30 3.97 -17.67
C SER A 50 33.79 4.66 -16.42
N SER A 51 32.53 5.10 -16.40
CA SER A 51 31.89 5.75 -15.26
C SER A 51 31.87 4.91 -13.98
N ILE A 52 32.20 3.63 -14.03
CA ILE A 52 32.42 2.81 -12.83
C ILE A 52 33.56 3.35 -11.94
N SER A 53 34.55 4.03 -12.52
CA SER A 53 35.63 4.66 -11.74
C SER A 53 35.15 5.83 -10.90
N LEU A 54 34.01 6.46 -11.25
CA LEU A 54 33.39 7.53 -10.45
C LEU A 54 32.93 7.03 -9.07
N ASN A 55 32.75 5.73 -8.88
CA ASN A 55 32.45 5.16 -7.56
C ASN A 55 33.64 5.22 -6.59
N SER A 56 34.84 5.56 -7.07
CA SER A 56 36.05 5.76 -6.25
C SER A 56 36.35 7.24 -6.00
N THR A 57 35.58 8.15 -6.58
CA THR A 57 35.73 9.62 -6.48
C THR A 57 35.33 10.14 -5.09
N PRO A 58 35.97 11.21 -4.57
CA PRO A 58 35.57 11.83 -3.30
C PRO A 58 34.09 12.21 -3.23
N GLU A 59 33.50 12.06 -2.04
CA GLU A 59 32.07 12.29 -1.76
C GLU A 59 31.51 13.61 -2.32
N LYS A 60 32.30 14.69 -2.20
CA LYS A 60 31.92 16.04 -2.62
C LYS A 60 31.78 16.20 -4.14
N GLU A 61 32.52 15.41 -4.90
CA GLU A 61 32.58 15.50 -6.36
C GLU A 61 31.68 14.45 -7.04
N PHE A 62 31.30 13.40 -6.29
CA PHE A 62 30.49 12.28 -6.79
C PHE A 62 29.20 12.73 -7.49
N THR A 63 28.36 13.51 -6.79
CA THR A 63 27.07 13.96 -7.34
C THR A 63 27.26 14.89 -8.54
N ALA A 64 28.28 15.76 -8.51
CA ALA A 64 28.56 16.65 -9.63
C ALA A 64 29.03 15.89 -10.88
N ALA A 65 29.95 14.92 -10.71
CA ALA A 65 30.47 14.11 -11.80
C ALA A 65 29.38 13.23 -12.45
N TYR A 66 28.52 12.61 -11.64
CA TYR A 66 27.39 11.85 -12.17
C TYR A 66 26.32 12.72 -12.81
N ASN A 67 26.03 13.91 -12.26
CA ASN A 67 25.11 14.85 -12.88
C ASN A 67 25.63 15.34 -14.25
N LEU A 68 26.94 15.56 -14.38
CA LEU A 68 27.59 15.87 -15.66
C LEU A 68 27.44 14.73 -16.66
N LEU A 69 27.70 13.49 -16.24
CA LEU A 69 27.48 12.31 -17.07
C LEU A 69 26.02 12.19 -17.53
N VAL A 70 25.06 12.38 -16.62
CA VAL A 70 23.62 12.33 -16.91
C VAL A 70 23.25 13.43 -17.91
N TYR A 71 23.73 14.66 -17.72
CA TYR A 71 23.50 15.77 -18.64
C TYR A 71 24.03 15.49 -20.05
N LEU A 72 25.26 14.97 -20.17
CA LEU A 72 25.86 14.62 -21.46
C LEU A 72 25.08 13.51 -22.18
N VAL A 73 24.60 12.51 -21.44
CA VAL A 73 23.83 11.40 -21.99
C VAL A 73 22.44 11.84 -22.46
N LEU A 74 21.81 12.77 -21.75
CA LEU A 74 20.50 13.34 -22.13
C LEU A 74 20.54 14.20 -23.39
N GLN A 75 21.73 14.67 -23.82
CA GLN A 75 21.89 15.40 -25.08
C GLN A 75 21.92 14.50 -26.33
N SER A 76 22.14 13.18 -26.15
CA SER A 76 22.09 12.22 -27.27
C SER A 76 20.65 11.75 -27.51
N PRO A 77 20.21 11.58 -28.77
CA PRO A 77 18.92 10.95 -29.07
C PRO A 77 18.89 9.46 -28.67
N ASN A 78 20.03 8.83 -28.40
CA ASN A 78 20.17 7.41 -28.05
C ASN A 78 20.28 7.15 -26.53
N VAL A 79 19.64 7.99 -25.70
CA VAL A 79 19.66 7.91 -24.22
C VAL A 79 19.45 6.48 -23.71
N ASN A 80 18.51 5.75 -24.31
CA ASN A 80 18.05 4.42 -23.90
C ASN A 80 19.17 3.36 -23.87
N LYS A 81 20.22 3.52 -24.68
CA LYS A 81 21.37 2.58 -24.72
C LYS A 81 22.31 2.75 -23.52
N PHE A 82 22.33 3.92 -22.92
CA PHE A 82 23.32 4.31 -21.90
C PHE A 82 22.78 4.18 -20.48
N LEU A 83 21.49 4.46 -20.26
CA LEU A 83 20.88 4.46 -18.92
C LEU A 83 20.98 3.14 -18.16
N PRO A 84 20.77 1.95 -18.76
CA PRO A 84 20.90 0.70 -18.03
C PRO A 84 22.29 0.52 -17.40
N LYS A 85 23.34 0.98 -18.10
CA LYS A 85 24.72 0.87 -17.61
C LYS A 85 25.01 1.87 -16.49
N ILE A 86 24.44 3.07 -16.55
CA ILE A 86 24.52 4.07 -15.47
C ILE A 86 23.83 3.53 -14.22
N CYS A 87 22.62 2.99 -14.35
CA CYS A 87 21.89 2.36 -13.25
C CYS A 87 22.66 1.16 -12.65
N GLU A 88 23.30 0.32 -13.48
CA GLU A 88 24.15 -0.79 -13.03
C GLU A 88 25.40 -0.30 -12.30
N ASN A 89 25.97 0.84 -12.68
CA ASN A 89 27.12 1.41 -12.00
C ASN A 89 26.72 2.04 -10.66
N LEU A 90 25.55 2.67 -10.58
CA LEU A 90 25.01 3.27 -9.36
C LEU A 90 24.49 2.25 -8.34
N SER A 91 24.17 1.02 -8.77
CA SER A 91 23.82 -0.07 -7.86
C SER A 91 25.03 -0.77 -7.23
N LYS A 92 26.25 -0.50 -7.72
CA LYS A 92 27.49 -1.04 -7.14
C LYS A 92 27.91 -0.23 -5.91
N PRO A 93 28.59 -0.85 -4.93
CA PRO A 93 29.05 -0.16 -3.74
C PRO A 93 30.00 0.99 -4.09
N ILE A 94 29.77 2.15 -3.47
CA ILE A 94 30.61 3.34 -3.63
C ILE A 94 31.76 3.24 -2.63
N SER A 95 32.94 2.88 -3.13
CA SER A 95 34.14 2.65 -2.32
C SER A 95 34.60 3.88 -1.55
N SER A 96 34.32 5.09 -2.06
CA SER A 96 34.75 6.34 -1.44
C SER A 96 33.93 6.76 -0.22
N SER A 97 32.72 6.22 -0.03
CA SER A 97 31.83 6.60 1.06
C SER A 97 30.89 5.44 1.42
N PRO A 98 31.34 4.45 2.20
CA PRO A 98 30.55 3.26 2.50
C PRO A 98 29.28 3.55 3.31
N THR A 99 29.23 4.65 4.07
CA THR A 99 28.06 5.03 4.88
C THR A 99 27.06 5.92 4.13
N ASN A 100 27.54 6.95 3.42
CA ASN A 100 26.69 7.93 2.74
C ASN A 100 26.46 7.62 1.25
N GLY A 101 27.29 6.76 0.67
CA GLY A 101 27.26 6.38 -0.74
C GLY A 101 25.88 5.93 -1.21
N PRO A 102 25.18 5.02 -0.51
CA PRO A 102 23.83 4.62 -0.91
C PRO A 102 22.84 5.78 -1.06
N GLY A 103 22.91 6.79 -0.19
CA GLY A 103 22.07 7.99 -0.29
C GLY A 103 22.46 8.88 -1.48
N LEU A 104 23.76 9.00 -1.78
CA LEU A 104 24.24 9.74 -2.95
C LEU A 104 23.83 9.08 -4.26
N ALA A 105 23.93 7.76 -4.36
CA ALA A 105 23.45 7.00 -5.50
C ALA A 105 21.94 7.19 -5.71
N LEU A 106 21.15 7.16 -4.63
CA LEU A 106 19.70 7.39 -4.69
C LEU A 106 19.37 8.81 -5.18
N ASN A 107 20.12 9.82 -4.72
CA ASN A 107 19.97 11.20 -5.18
C ASN A 107 20.24 11.31 -6.68
N VAL A 108 21.33 10.74 -7.18
CA VAL A 108 21.65 10.73 -8.62
C VAL A 108 20.57 10.00 -9.43
N LEU A 109 20.08 8.85 -8.97
CA LEU A 109 19.00 8.12 -9.64
C LEU A 109 17.69 8.93 -9.66
N THR A 110 17.41 9.66 -8.60
CA THR A 110 16.23 10.53 -8.50
C THR A 110 16.37 11.75 -9.41
N THR A 111 17.56 12.36 -9.50
CA THR A 111 17.85 13.41 -10.48
C THR A 111 17.67 12.88 -11.90
N LEU A 112 18.19 11.70 -12.21
CA LEU A 112 18.01 11.06 -13.51
C LEU A 112 16.52 10.85 -13.83
N PHE A 113 15.74 10.34 -12.89
CA PHE A 113 14.30 10.15 -13.05
C PHE A 113 13.54 11.47 -13.30
N ASN A 114 13.91 12.55 -12.63
CA ASN A 114 13.27 13.86 -12.77
C ASN A 114 13.65 14.62 -14.04
N LEU A 115 14.82 14.33 -14.61
CA LEU A 115 15.29 14.94 -15.86
C LEU A 115 14.69 14.29 -17.12
N LEU A 116 14.22 13.04 -17.01
CA LEU A 116 13.54 12.35 -18.11
C LEU A 116 12.13 12.91 -18.31
N GLN A 117 11.68 12.92 -19.57
CA GLN A 117 10.31 13.30 -19.90
C GLN A 117 9.31 12.29 -19.30
N PRO A 118 8.13 12.74 -18.83
CA PRO A 118 7.12 11.85 -18.23
C PRO A 118 6.67 10.69 -19.11
N GLU A 119 6.55 10.93 -20.40
CA GLU A 119 6.04 9.99 -21.40
C GLU A 119 7.10 8.97 -21.86
N ASN A 120 8.35 9.11 -21.39
CA ASN A 120 9.42 8.22 -21.80
C ASN A 120 9.36 6.89 -21.02
N GLU A 121 9.10 5.78 -21.72
CA GLU A 121 9.07 4.41 -21.16
C GLU A 121 10.32 4.06 -20.35
N VAL A 122 11.49 4.64 -20.64
CA VAL A 122 12.72 4.37 -19.90
C VAL A 122 12.66 4.88 -18.46
N ARG A 123 11.74 5.79 -18.15
CA ARG A 123 11.47 6.25 -16.79
C ARG A 123 11.00 5.10 -15.88
N PHE A 124 10.26 4.12 -16.42
CA PHE A 124 9.92 2.88 -15.70
C PHE A 124 11.18 2.07 -15.34
N ASN A 125 12.11 1.90 -16.28
CA ASN A 125 13.37 1.16 -16.02
C ASN A 125 14.25 1.85 -14.97
N VAL A 126 14.30 3.19 -14.97
CA VAL A 126 15.01 3.96 -13.93
C VAL A 126 14.30 3.80 -12.58
N PHE A 127 12.97 3.83 -12.55
CA PHE A 127 12.20 3.59 -11.32
C PHE A 127 12.43 2.19 -10.75
N GLN A 128 12.48 1.15 -11.59
CA GLN A 128 12.85 -0.21 -11.20
C GLN A 128 14.25 -0.27 -10.57
N ALA A 129 15.22 0.49 -11.12
CA ALA A 129 16.54 0.60 -10.53
C ALA A 129 16.52 1.29 -9.15
N ILE A 130 15.71 2.35 -9.00
CA ILE A 130 15.48 3.02 -7.71
C ILE A 130 14.91 2.05 -6.69
N LEU A 131 13.88 1.27 -7.04
CA LEU A 131 13.25 0.29 -6.14
C LEU A 131 14.25 -0.77 -5.66
N ARG A 132 15.05 -1.33 -6.57
CA ARG A 132 16.11 -2.30 -6.21
C ARG A 132 17.13 -1.69 -5.25
N HIS A 133 17.52 -0.44 -5.48
CA HIS A 133 18.47 0.28 -4.63
C HIS A 133 17.89 0.59 -3.25
N VAL A 134 16.61 0.99 -3.20
CA VAL A 134 15.87 1.19 -1.94
C VAL A 134 15.76 -0.11 -1.15
N LYS A 135 15.43 -1.23 -1.82
CA LYS A 135 15.36 -2.56 -1.19
C LYS A 135 16.70 -2.97 -0.57
N ALA A 136 17.80 -2.80 -1.30
CA ALA A 136 19.12 -3.21 -0.85
C ALA A 136 19.65 -2.41 0.36
N ASN A 137 19.18 -1.17 0.54
CA ASN A 137 19.70 -0.26 1.56
C ASN A 137 18.67 0.14 2.64
N GLY A 138 17.43 -0.34 2.55
CA GLY A 138 16.38 -0.07 3.55
C GLY A 138 15.85 1.37 3.56
N PHE A 139 15.84 2.08 2.42
CA PHE A 139 15.41 3.49 2.34
C PHE A 139 13.92 3.69 2.04
N PHE A 140 13.04 2.84 2.58
CA PHE A 140 11.61 2.89 2.27
C PHE A 140 10.96 4.22 2.67
N GLU A 141 11.40 4.85 3.77
CA GLU A 141 10.90 6.15 4.22
C GLU A 141 11.07 7.28 3.18
N LEU A 142 12.11 7.22 2.35
CA LEU A 142 12.34 8.19 1.28
C LEU A 142 11.46 7.91 0.05
N LEU A 143 11.09 6.63 -0.16
CA LEU A 143 10.23 6.20 -1.25
C LEU A 143 8.76 6.51 -0.96
N ARG A 144 8.31 6.38 0.29
CA ARG A 144 6.90 6.47 0.70
C ARG A 144 6.16 7.70 0.15
N PRO A 145 6.66 8.96 0.25
CA PRO A 145 5.96 10.12 -0.28
C PRO A 145 5.86 10.13 -1.81
N GLN A 146 6.79 9.48 -2.50
CA GLN A 146 6.79 9.41 -3.96
C GLN A 146 5.74 8.43 -4.49
N LEU A 147 5.38 7.41 -3.69
CA LEU A 147 4.42 6.40 -4.08
C LEU A 147 2.99 6.94 -4.23
N GLU A 148 2.67 8.11 -3.68
CA GLU A 148 1.38 8.79 -3.91
C GLU A 148 1.17 9.16 -5.39
N LYS A 149 2.26 9.37 -6.13
CA LYS A 149 2.24 9.70 -7.57
C LYS A 149 2.30 8.46 -8.46
N LEU A 150 2.44 7.27 -7.87
CA LEU A 150 2.66 6.05 -8.62
C LEU A 150 1.53 5.75 -9.60
N ASP A 151 0.27 5.94 -9.19
CA ASP A 151 -0.89 5.68 -10.03
C ASP A 151 -0.91 6.59 -11.26
N ILE A 152 -0.39 7.83 -11.14
CA ILE A 152 -0.24 8.78 -12.26
C ILE A 152 0.87 8.29 -13.20
N TRP A 153 2.02 7.89 -12.65
CA TRP A 153 3.16 7.43 -13.43
C TRP A 153 2.88 6.16 -14.22
N ILE A 154 2.17 5.20 -13.60
CA ILE A 154 1.76 3.95 -14.28
C ILE A 154 0.88 4.25 -15.50
N ALA A 155 -0.03 5.23 -15.39
CA ALA A 155 -0.86 5.67 -16.50
C ALA A 155 -0.05 6.40 -17.58
N GLU A 156 0.91 7.25 -17.20
CA GLU A 156 1.79 7.98 -18.13
C GLU A 156 2.71 7.04 -18.94
N TRP A 157 3.18 5.96 -18.33
CA TRP A 157 4.10 5.01 -18.98
C TRP A 157 3.39 3.91 -19.77
N GLU A 158 2.04 3.87 -19.74
CA GLU A 158 1.22 2.84 -20.36
C GLU A 158 1.70 1.40 -20.04
N VAL A 159 2.10 1.18 -18.77
CA VAL A 159 2.64 -0.11 -18.33
C VAL A 159 1.57 -1.19 -18.46
N ASN A 160 1.93 -2.33 -19.05
CA ASN A 160 1.06 -3.50 -19.12
C ASN A 160 0.66 -4.02 -17.71
N GLU A 161 -0.44 -4.76 -17.63
CA GLU A 161 -0.94 -5.28 -16.34
C GLU A 161 0.05 -6.23 -15.66
N GLU A 162 0.83 -7.00 -16.43
CA GLU A 162 1.83 -7.93 -15.90
C GLU A 162 3.01 -7.21 -15.20
N ASP A 163 3.56 -6.14 -15.80
CA ASP A 163 4.66 -5.40 -15.18
C ASP A 163 4.16 -4.49 -14.06
N GLN A 164 2.89 -4.04 -14.10
CA GLN A 164 2.24 -3.42 -12.96
C GLN A 164 2.15 -4.37 -11.75
N ARG A 165 1.77 -5.64 -11.97
CA ARG A 165 1.75 -6.67 -10.89
C ARG A 165 3.13 -6.85 -10.27
N LYS A 166 4.16 -7.04 -11.09
CA LYS A 166 5.54 -7.17 -10.63
C LYS A 166 5.99 -5.94 -9.86
N LEU A 167 5.61 -4.74 -10.32
CA LEU A 167 5.92 -3.49 -9.65
C LEU A 167 5.27 -3.41 -8.25
N TYR A 168 3.97 -3.68 -8.15
CA TYR A 168 3.26 -3.67 -6.88
C TYR A 168 3.78 -4.73 -5.91
N ALA A 169 4.10 -5.93 -6.40
CA ALA A 169 4.71 -6.99 -5.60
C ALA A 169 6.09 -6.57 -5.05
N GLN A 170 6.93 -5.93 -5.87
CA GLN A 170 8.21 -5.41 -5.41
C GLN A 170 8.06 -4.33 -4.34
N ILE A 171 7.11 -3.40 -4.50
CA ILE A 171 6.85 -2.36 -3.51
C ILE A 171 6.33 -2.97 -2.20
N ALA A 172 5.47 -3.98 -2.30
CA ALA A 172 5.00 -4.72 -1.13
C ALA A 172 6.14 -5.41 -0.37
N ASP A 173 7.07 -6.08 -1.08
CA ASP A 173 8.25 -6.67 -0.45
C ASP A 173 9.10 -5.62 0.27
N ILE A 174 9.32 -4.46 -0.35
CA ILE A 174 10.13 -3.38 0.25
C ILE A 174 9.44 -2.84 1.51
N ALA A 175 8.12 -2.71 1.50
CA ALA A 175 7.35 -2.27 2.66
C ALA A 175 7.38 -3.32 3.80
N GLU A 176 7.28 -4.62 3.47
CA GLU A 176 7.43 -5.71 4.44
C GLU A 176 8.83 -5.72 5.08
N ASP A 177 9.88 -5.58 4.28
CA ASP A 177 11.28 -5.51 4.76
C ASP A 177 11.50 -4.29 5.67
N ALA A 178 10.76 -3.20 5.43
CA ALA A 178 10.78 -1.99 6.27
C ALA A 178 9.89 -2.08 7.52
N GLY A 179 9.05 -3.11 7.64
CA GLY A 179 8.10 -3.29 8.74
C GLY A 179 6.80 -2.49 8.63
N ASP A 180 6.49 -1.91 7.45
CA ASP A 180 5.22 -1.22 7.19
C ASP A 180 4.20 -2.21 6.58
N GLU A 181 3.57 -3.01 7.47
CA GLU A 181 2.58 -4.03 7.10
C GLU A 181 1.36 -3.43 6.38
N ASP A 182 0.95 -2.21 6.73
CA ASP A 182 -0.24 -1.56 6.17
C ASP A 182 0.00 -1.17 4.70
N GLN A 183 1.16 -0.57 4.39
CA GLN A 183 1.53 -0.24 3.01
C GLN A 183 1.73 -1.51 2.18
N ALA A 184 2.42 -2.52 2.73
CA ALA A 184 2.59 -3.80 2.06
C ALA A 184 1.23 -4.40 1.64
N TYR A 185 0.29 -4.45 2.57
CA TYR A 185 -1.05 -4.98 2.31
C TYR A 185 -1.79 -4.20 1.22
N GLN A 186 -1.73 -2.87 1.24
CA GLN A 186 -2.36 -2.02 0.22
C GLN A 186 -1.82 -2.30 -1.19
N TYR A 187 -0.50 -2.47 -1.33
CA TYR A 187 0.11 -2.78 -2.63
C TYR A 187 -0.18 -4.20 -3.11
N ILE A 188 -0.26 -5.17 -2.19
CA ILE A 188 -0.72 -6.53 -2.53
C ILE A 188 -2.16 -6.47 -3.08
N LEU A 189 -3.06 -5.71 -2.45
CA LEU A 189 -4.43 -5.53 -2.95
C LEU A 189 -4.46 -4.80 -4.31
N LYS A 190 -3.59 -3.80 -4.53
CA LYS A 190 -3.46 -3.17 -5.85
C LYS A 190 -3.02 -4.17 -6.92
N GLY A 191 -2.06 -5.05 -6.61
CA GLY A 191 -1.64 -6.14 -7.49
C GLY A 191 -2.73 -7.19 -7.75
N LEU A 192 -3.60 -7.49 -6.78
CA LEU A 192 -4.75 -8.36 -7.04
C LEU A 192 -5.80 -7.72 -7.97
N ARG A 193 -5.94 -6.39 -7.93
CA ARG A 193 -6.92 -5.66 -8.74
C ARG A 193 -6.54 -5.55 -10.21
N THR A 194 -5.27 -5.78 -10.56
CA THR A 194 -4.82 -5.78 -11.96
C THR A 194 -5.14 -7.08 -12.70
N PHE A 195 -5.59 -8.14 -12.01
CA PHE A 195 -6.07 -9.34 -12.71
C PHE A 195 -7.42 -9.06 -13.36
N ASN A 196 -7.57 -9.47 -14.62
CA ASN A 196 -8.81 -9.27 -15.35
C ASN A 196 -9.92 -10.12 -14.72
N SER A 197 -10.94 -9.45 -14.19
CA SER A 197 -12.08 -10.10 -13.53
C SER A 197 -12.94 -10.96 -14.46
N ASN A 198 -12.77 -10.82 -15.78
CA ASN A 198 -13.51 -11.58 -16.79
C ASN A 198 -12.74 -12.79 -17.35
N ASP A 199 -11.45 -12.92 -17.03
CA ASP A 199 -10.62 -14.03 -17.50
C ASP A 199 -10.40 -15.05 -16.38
N SER A 200 -11.17 -16.14 -16.44
CA SER A 200 -11.06 -17.23 -15.45
C SER A 200 -9.70 -17.92 -15.46
N THR A 201 -8.96 -17.87 -16.58
CA THR A 201 -7.62 -18.48 -16.66
C THR A 201 -6.58 -17.64 -15.94
N GLU A 202 -6.71 -16.31 -15.99
CA GLU A 202 -5.81 -15.39 -15.29
C GLU A 202 -6.09 -15.39 -13.78
N ILE A 203 -7.36 -15.40 -13.39
CA ILE A 203 -7.82 -15.47 -12.00
C ILE A 203 -7.32 -16.74 -11.31
N SER A 204 -7.40 -17.89 -12.00
CA SER A 204 -6.95 -19.18 -11.46
C SER A 204 -5.47 -19.47 -11.71
N SER A 205 -4.71 -18.51 -12.21
CA SER A 205 -3.26 -18.66 -12.41
C SER A 205 -2.53 -18.89 -11.09
N VAL A 206 -1.39 -19.58 -11.15
CA VAL A 206 -0.54 -19.84 -9.97
C VAL A 206 -0.05 -18.53 -9.33
N GLU A 207 0.22 -17.51 -10.14
CA GLU A 207 0.61 -16.18 -9.66
C GLU A 207 -0.51 -15.52 -8.85
N SER A 208 -1.74 -15.50 -9.38
CA SER A 208 -2.94 -14.99 -8.70
C SER A 208 -3.21 -15.75 -7.39
N GLN A 209 -3.09 -17.08 -7.40
CA GLN A 209 -3.28 -17.91 -6.20
C GLN A 209 -2.25 -17.56 -5.12
N ASN A 210 -0.97 -17.51 -5.46
CA ASN A 210 0.10 -17.17 -4.52
C ASN A 210 -0.07 -15.76 -3.93
N LEU A 211 -0.42 -14.78 -4.77
CA LEU A 211 -0.63 -13.40 -4.36
C LEU A 211 -1.88 -13.29 -3.46
N SER A 212 -2.94 -14.05 -3.75
CA SER A 212 -4.15 -14.11 -2.94
C SER A 212 -3.90 -14.78 -1.58
N ILE A 213 -3.13 -15.87 -1.54
CA ILE A 213 -2.71 -16.52 -0.28
C ILE A 213 -1.86 -15.54 0.55
N ARG A 214 -0.90 -14.85 -0.07
CA ARG A 214 -0.09 -13.82 0.61
C ARG A 214 -0.98 -12.73 1.20
N ALA A 215 -1.92 -12.18 0.41
CA ALA A 215 -2.87 -11.16 0.86
C ALA A 215 -3.70 -11.63 2.06
N LEU A 216 -4.15 -12.89 2.02
CA LEU A 216 -4.88 -13.52 3.11
C LEU A 216 -4.03 -13.64 4.37
N LYS A 217 -2.81 -14.17 4.26
CA LYS A 217 -1.90 -14.32 5.43
C LYS A 217 -1.63 -12.98 6.09
N VAL A 218 -1.29 -11.95 5.30
CA VAL A 218 -1.06 -10.59 5.81
C VAL A 218 -2.33 -10.02 6.45
N ALA A 219 -3.48 -10.13 5.77
CA ALA A 219 -4.74 -9.62 6.29
C ALA A 219 -5.15 -10.28 7.61
N ILE A 220 -4.94 -11.58 7.78
CA ILE A 220 -5.34 -12.29 8.99
C ILE A 220 -4.31 -12.09 10.12
N LEU A 221 -3.02 -12.03 9.84
CA LEU A 221 -1.98 -11.83 10.86
C LEU A 221 -1.86 -10.38 11.34
N SER A 222 -2.22 -9.39 10.51
CA SER A 222 -2.16 -7.97 10.87
C SER A 222 -3.01 -7.66 12.12
N ALA A 223 -2.45 -6.88 13.04
CA ALA A 223 -3.16 -6.43 14.24
C ALA A 223 -4.09 -5.23 13.99
N THR A 224 -3.95 -4.55 12.84
CA THR A 224 -4.66 -3.33 12.47
C THR A 224 -5.77 -3.58 11.46
N GLN A 225 -5.62 -4.61 10.62
CA GLN A 225 -6.60 -4.91 9.56
C GLN A 225 -7.76 -5.76 10.09
N PHE A 226 -8.95 -5.16 10.20
CA PHE A 226 -10.18 -5.89 10.58
C PHE A 226 -11.29 -5.87 9.53
N ASP A 227 -11.13 -5.07 8.48
CA ASP A 227 -12.02 -5.05 7.32
C ASP A 227 -11.57 -6.08 6.29
N PHE A 228 -12.41 -7.07 6.03
CA PHE A 228 -12.16 -8.11 5.03
C PHE A 228 -12.96 -7.88 3.75
N HIS A 229 -13.76 -6.82 3.65
CA HIS A 229 -14.59 -6.54 2.48
C HIS A 229 -13.74 -6.42 1.20
N ASN A 230 -12.69 -5.59 1.25
CA ASN A 230 -11.80 -5.35 0.12
C ASN A 230 -11.08 -6.60 -0.39
N LEU A 231 -10.86 -7.59 0.49
CA LEU A 231 -10.21 -8.85 0.14
C LEU A 231 -11.22 -9.86 -0.40
N THR A 232 -12.34 -10.04 0.30
CA THR A 232 -13.41 -11.00 -0.06
C THR A 232 -14.15 -10.62 -1.35
N SER A 233 -14.15 -9.34 -1.74
CA SER A 233 -14.76 -8.87 -2.98
C SER A 233 -13.95 -9.19 -4.24
N LEU A 234 -12.68 -9.60 -4.10
CA LEU A 234 -11.79 -9.82 -5.25
C LEU A 234 -12.04 -11.19 -5.89
N PRO A 235 -12.26 -11.29 -7.22
CA PRO A 235 -12.47 -12.56 -7.90
C PRO A 235 -11.31 -13.56 -7.72
N ALA A 236 -10.07 -13.07 -7.73
CA ALA A 236 -8.85 -13.84 -7.46
C ALA A 236 -8.90 -14.58 -6.11
N VAL A 237 -9.43 -13.91 -5.08
CA VAL A 237 -9.56 -14.48 -3.74
C VAL A 237 -10.74 -15.47 -3.67
N GLN A 238 -11.82 -15.20 -4.39
CA GLN A 238 -12.97 -16.12 -4.45
C GLN A 238 -12.62 -17.43 -5.15
N ALA A 239 -11.75 -17.38 -6.17
CA ALA A 239 -11.25 -18.56 -6.88
C ALA A 239 -10.35 -19.47 -6.00
N LEU A 240 -9.87 -18.99 -4.85
CA LEU A 240 -9.18 -19.84 -3.88
C LEU A 240 -10.06 -20.97 -3.32
N SER A 241 -11.38 -20.82 -3.37
CA SER A 241 -12.30 -21.89 -2.92
C SER A 241 -12.14 -23.20 -3.70
N GLU A 242 -11.77 -23.12 -4.98
CA GLU A 242 -11.57 -24.29 -5.84
C GLU A 242 -10.15 -24.87 -5.73
N SER A 243 -9.14 -24.01 -5.62
CA SER A 243 -7.73 -24.41 -5.62
C SER A 243 -7.17 -24.71 -4.23
N HIS A 244 -7.54 -23.90 -3.24
CA HIS A 244 -6.99 -23.88 -1.88
C HIS A 244 -8.13 -23.75 -0.84
N PRO A 245 -8.97 -24.80 -0.71
CA PRO A 245 -10.20 -24.74 0.09
C PRO A 245 -9.94 -24.40 1.55
N ILE A 246 -8.85 -24.90 2.14
CA ILE A 246 -8.49 -24.65 3.56
C ILE A 246 -8.21 -23.16 3.81
N HIS A 247 -7.54 -22.48 2.87
CA HIS A 247 -7.31 -21.03 2.97
C HIS A 247 -8.62 -20.26 2.82
N SER A 248 -9.47 -20.63 1.87
CA SER A 248 -10.78 -20.00 1.67
C SER A 248 -11.70 -20.15 2.88
N GLU A 249 -11.69 -21.33 3.51
CA GLU A 249 -12.42 -21.58 4.75
C GLU A 249 -11.92 -20.70 5.90
N LEU A 250 -10.59 -20.61 6.08
CA LEU A 250 -10.01 -19.72 7.09
C LEU A 250 -10.44 -18.26 6.87
N LEU A 251 -10.42 -17.77 5.63
CA LEU A 251 -10.89 -16.42 5.32
C LEU A 251 -12.37 -16.24 5.69
N THR A 252 -13.20 -17.24 5.38
CA THR A 252 -14.63 -17.24 5.71
C THR A 252 -14.87 -17.20 7.22
N ILE A 253 -14.03 -17.90 7.99
CA ILE A 253 -14.11 -17.89 9.45
C ILE A 253 -13.86 -16.49 10.00
N PHE A 254 -12.81 -15.83 9.52
CA PHE A 254 -12.46 -14.49 10.00
C PHE A 254 -13.43 -13.41 9.49
N SER A 255 -13.95 -13.55 8.27
CA SER A 255 -14.86 -12.58 7.68
C SER A 255 -16.28 -12.63 8.27
N GLU A 256 -16.83 -13.82 8.53
CA GLU A 256 -18.26 -13.97 8.88
C GLU A 256 -18.55 -14.79 10.16
N LYS A 257 -17.67 -15.72 10.54
CA LYS A 257 -17.94 -16.69 11.61
C LYS A 257 -17.38 -16.27 12.99
N GLU A 258 -17.48 -17.16 13.97
CA GLU A 258 -17.14 -16.92 15.37
C GLU A 258 -15.95 -17.76 15.85
N LEU A 259 -15.52 -17.54 17.09
CA LEU A 259 -14.42 -18.26 17.73
C LEU A 259 -14.66 -19.77 17.79
N GLU A 260 -15.91 -20.22 17.96
CA GLU A 260 -16.27 -21.63 17.98
C GLU A 260 -15.89 -22.31 16.65
N ASP A 261 -16.25 -21.70 15.51
CA ASP A 261 -15.89 -22.19 14.18
C ASP A 261 -14.37 -22.25 13.97
N TYR A 262 -13.61 -21.29 14.51
CA TYR A 262 -12.14 -21.32 14.44
C TYR A 262 -11.55 -22.49 15.25
N ASN A 263 -12.13 -22.80 16.41
CA ASN A 263 -11.69 -23.94 17.20
C ASN A 263 -11.99 -25.27 16.48
N GLU A 264 -13.16 -25.39 15.84
CA GLU A 264 -13.52 -26.56 15.02
C GLU A 264 -12.54 -26.72 13.85
N PHE A 265 -12.27 -25.65 13.10
CA PHE A 265 -11.27 -25.65 12.02
C PHE A 265 -9.89 -26.12 12.48
N ARG A 266 -9.45 -25.70 13.68
CA ARG A 266 -8.17 -26.12 14.26
C ARG A 266 -8.17 -27.60 14.63
N GLU A 267 -9.28 -28.13 15.13
CA GLU A 267 -9.39 -29.55 15.46
C GLU A 267 -9.48 -30.43 14.19
N GLU A 268 -10.07 -29.92 13.11
CA GLU A 268 -10.12 -30.60 11.81
C GLU A 268 -8.76 -30.57 11.08
N HIS A 269 -8.07 -29.43 11.09
CA HIS A 269 -6.79 -29.21 10.39
C HIS A 269 -5.59 -29.11 11.32
N LYS A 270 -5.40 -30.10 12.19
CA LYS A 270 -4.27 -30.14 13.14
C LYS A 270 -2.92 -30.06 12.44
N GLY A 271 -2.08 -29.11 12.85
CA GLY A 271 -0.72 -28.92 12.30
C GLY A 271 -0.65 -28.05 11.04
N TRP A 272 -1.79 -27.64 10.46
CA TRP A 272 -1.81 -26.83 9.24
C TRP A 272 -1.40 -25.38 9.49
N ILE A 273 -1.79 -24.81 10.63
CA ILE A 273 -1.43 -23.43 11.03
C ILE A 273 0.09 -23.30 11.18
N GLU A 274 0.73 -24.29 11.82
CA GLU A 274 2.18 -24.35 11.99
C GLU A 274 2.91 -24.59 10.67
N LEU A 275 2.35 -25.44 9.80
CA LEU A 275 2.90 -25.69 8.46
C LEU A 275 2.92 -24.42 7.60
N GLU A 276 1.85 -23.61 7.68
CA GLU A 276 1.70 -22.36 6.92
C GLU A 276 2.44 -21.17 7.55
N ASN A 277 3.15 -21.39 8.65
CA ASN A 277 3.89 -20.41 9.45
C ASN A 277 3.01 -19.27 9.97
N LEU A 278 1.78 -19.61 10.38
CA LEU A 278 0.82 -18.68 10.96
C LEU A 278 0.94 -18.66 12.49
N ASP A 279 0.97 -17.48 13.09
CA ASP A 279 1.04 -17.31 14.54
C ASP A 279 -0.33 -17.54 15.19
N HIS A 280 -0.49 -18.69 15.85
CA HIS A 280 -1.74 -19.07 16.51
C HIS A 280 -2.21 -18.05 17.56
N GLU A 281 -1.31 -17.46 18.34
CA GLU A 281 -1.71 -16.53 19.39
C GLU A 281 -2.29 -15.24 18.79
N LYS A 282 -1.68 -14.74 17.71
CA LYS A 282 -2.20 -13.59 16.96
C LYS A 282 -3.57 -13.91 16.34
N LEU A 283 -3.70 -15.08 15.71
CA LEU A 283 -4.97 -15.53 15.13
C LEU A 283 -6.08 -15.64 16.18
N GLN A 284 -5.80 -16.28 17.31
CA GLN A 284 -6.76 -16.49 18.40
C GLN A 284 -7.16 -15.14 19.03
N ARG A 285 -6.21 -14.24 19.26
CA ARG A 285 -6.49 -12.90 19.74
C ARG A 285 -7.40 -12.16 18.77
N LYS A 286 -7.08 -12.19 17.48
CA LYS A 286 -7.86 -11.50 16.46
C LYS A 286 -9.28 -12.04 16.34
N ILE A 287 -9.48 -13.35 16.24
CA ILE A 287 -10.82 -13.93 16.13
C ILE A 287 -11.68 -13.66 17.38
N ARG A 288 -11.07 -13.54 18.57
CA ARG A 288 -11.78 -13.08 19.79
C ARG A 288 -12.28 -11.64 19.65
N LEU A 289 -11.42 -10.71 19.23
CA LEU A 289 -11.82 -9.31 19.00
C LEU A 289 -12.97 -9.22 17.98
N LEU A 290 -12.82 -9.96 16.88
CA LEU A 290 -13.80 -10.05 15.82
C LEU A 290 -15.12 -10.66 16.32
N THR A 291 -15.09 -11.75 17.09
CA THR A 291 -16.27 -12.41 17.66
C THR A 291 -17.04 -11.46 18.56
N MET A 292 -16.34 -10.67 19.38
CA MET A 292 -16.96 -9.64 20.20
C MET A 292 -17.65 -8.56 19.37
N ALA A 293 -17.03 -8.10 18.28
CA ALA A 293 -17.65 -7.16 17.35
C ALA A 293 -18.94 -7.73 16.73
N SER A 294 -18.92 -8.99 16.27
CA SER A 294 -20.11 -9.66 15.74
C SER A 294 -21.21 -9.82 16.77
N LEU A 295 -20.86 -10.16 18.02
CA LEU A 295 -21.80 -10.24 19.14
C LEU A 295 -22.49 -8.89 19.38
N ALA A 296 -21.72 -7.80 19.30
CA ALA A 296 -22.23 -6.44 19.47
C ALA A 296 -23.06 -5.94 18.29
N ALA A 297 -22.77 -6.38 17.07
CA ALA A 297 -23.58 -6.05 15.90
C ALA A 297 -24.93 -6.78 15.90
N ARG A 298 -24.99 -8.00 16.44
CA ARG A 298 -26.22 -8.82 16.49
C ARG A 298 -27.19 -8.39 17.60
N ASP A 299 -26.70 -7.76 18.67
CA ASP A 299 -27.54 -7.41 19.82
C ASP A 299 -28.35 -6.12 19.57
N SER A 300 -29.66 -6.27 19.35
CA SER A 300 -30.57 -5.16 19.08
C SER A 300 -30.78 -4.23 20.27
N THR A 301 -30.57 -4.74 21.49
CA THR A 301 -30.76 -3.97 22.73
C THR A 301 -29.62 -3.01 23.01
N ARG A 302 -28.48 -3.19 22.32
CA ARG A 302 -27.22 -2.47 22.55
C ARG A 302 -26.69 -2.60 23.98
N GLU A 303 -27.17 -3.56 24.75
CA GLU A 303 -26.68 -3.88 26.10
C GLU A 303 -26.23 -5.34 26.16
N ILE A 304 -24.94 -5.57 26.34
CA ILE A 304 -24.36 -6.92 26.37
C ILE A 304 -23.87 -7.24 27.77
N LYS A 305 -24.40 -8.31 28.38
CA LYS A 305 -23.95 -8.78 29.70
C LYS A 305 -22.57 -9.42 29.63
N TYR A 306 -21.76 -9.24 30.67
CA TYR A 306 -20.41 -9.82 30.75
C TYR A 306 -20.44 -11.35 30.68
N SER A 307 -21.45 -11.99 31.26
CA SER A 307 -21.61 -13.45 31.18
C SER A 307 -21.81 -13.96 29.76
N LYS A 308 -22.40 -13.17 28.86
CA LYS A 308 -22.53 -13.49 27.44
C LYS A 308 -21.18 -13.34 26.74
N ILE A 309 -20.44 -12.28 27.04
CA ILE A 309 -19.10 -12.01 26.48
C ILE A 309 -18.11 -13.10 26.90
N ALA A 310 -18.04 -13.43 28.19
CA ALA A 310 -17.14 -14.45 28.73
C ALA A 310 -17.37 -15.83 28.08
N LYS A 311 -18.64 -16.19 27.86
CA LYS A 311 -19.00 -17.44 27.17
C LYS A 311 -18.58 -17.43 25.70
N SER A 312 -18.91 -16.38 24.95
CA SER A 312 -18.59 -16.30 23.51
C SER A 312 -17.09 -16.22 23.23
N LEU A 313 -16.30 -15.61 24.11
CA LEU A 313 -14.84 -15.49 23.95
C LEU A 313 -14.05 -16.64 24.61
N VAL A 314 -14.73 -17.49 25.38
CA VAL A 314 -14.14 -18.56 26.19
C VAL A 314 -13.00 -17.99 27.04
N ILE A 315 -13.34 -16.99 27.87
CA ILE A 315 -12.41 -16.31 28.78
C ILE A 315 -12.98 -16.27 30.21
N PRO A 316 -12.12 -16.15 31.22
CA PRO A 316 -12.56 -15.90 32.58
C PRO A 316 -13.35 -14.58 32.70
N PRO A 317 -14.35 -14.50 33.60
CA PRO A 317 -15.16 -13.30 33.76
C PRO A 317 -14.36 -12.07 34.21
N GLU A 318 -13.24 -12.26 34.92
CA GLU A 318 -12.30 -11.21 35.32
C GLU A 318 -11.59 -10.52 34.15
N ASP A 319 -11.38 -11.22 33.04
CA ASP A 319 -10.65 -10.69 31.88
C ASP A 319 -11.55 -9.91 30.91
N VAL A 320 -12.88 -9.99 31.10
CA VAL A 320 -13.86 -9.39 30.17
C VAL A 320 -13.61 -7.89 29.98
N GLU A 321 -13.28 -7.16 31.04
CA GLU A 321 -13.03 -5.72 30.96
C GLU A 321 -11.82 -5.38 30.10
N MET A 322 -10.73 -6.16 30.22
CA MET A 322 -9.52 -5.99 29.41
C MET A 322 -9.81 -6.23 27.92
N TRP A 323 -10.55 -7.29 27.59
CA TRP A 323 -10.95 -7.57 26.22
C TRP A 323 -11.88 -6.50 25.65
N VAL A 324 -12.82 -5.98 26.44
CA VAL A 324 -13.69 -4.88 26.01
C VAL A 324 -12.86 -3.63 25.69
N ILE A 325 -11.89 -3.29 26.53
CA ILE A 325 -10.99 -2.16 26.30
C ILE A 325 -10.20 -2.35 25.01
N ASP A 326 -9.66 -3.55 24.79
CA ASP A 326 -8.88 -3.86 23.58
C ASP A 326 -9.73 -3.77 22.30
N VAL A 327 -10.98 -4.23 22.32
CA VAL A 327 -11.91 -4.12 21.18
C VAL A 327 -12.29 -2.66 20.91
N ILE A 328 -12.44 -1.84 21.95
CA ILE A 328 -12.67 -0.39 21.79
C ILE A 328 -11.42 0.30 21.22
N ARG A 329 -10.22 -0.04 21.71
CA ARG A 329 -8.95 0.48 21.18
C ARG A 329 -8.73 0.10 19.72
N ALA A 330 -9.15 -1.10 19.33
CA ALA A 330 -9.12 -1.56 17.95
C ALA A 330 -10.15 -0.87 17.03
N GLY A 331 -11.04 -0.02 17.58
CA GLY A 331 -12.07 0.69 16.80
C GLY A 331 -13.20 -0.20 16.29
N LEU A 332 -13.33 -1.43 16.81
CA LEU A 332 -14.36 -2.37 16.39
C LEU A 332 -15.72 -2.10 17.06
N ILE A 333 -15.70 -1.57 18.28
CA ILE A 333 -16.88 -1.19 19.06
C ILE A 333 -16.63 0.18 19.67
N GLU A 334 -17.60 1.09 19.58
CA GLU A 334 -17.66 2.29 20.41
C GLU A 334 -18.73 2.07 21.47
N GLY A 335 -18.39 2.23 22.75
CA GLY A 335 -19.29 1.87 23.83
C GLY A 335 -18.83 2.38 25.20
N LYS A 336 -19.69 2.18 26.21
CA LYS A 336 -19.41 2.48 27.61
C LYS A 336 -19.57 1.23 28.46
N LEU A 337 -18.65 1.05 29.39
CA LEU A 337 -18.65 -0.04 30.33
C LEU A 337 -19.40 0.34 31.61
N SER A 338 -20.33 -0.51 32.06
CA SER A 338 -20.96 -0.37 33.37
C SER A 338 -20.56 -1.54 34.26
N GLN A 339 -19.51 -1.33 35.06
CA GLN A 339 -18.96 -2.35 35.95
C GLN A 339 -19.97 -2.79 37.02
N GLN A 340 -20.73 -1.85 37.62
CA GLN A 340 -21.74 -2.17 38.64
C GLN A 340 -22.86 -3.08 38.09
N LYS A 341 -23.27 -2.85 36.84
CA LYS A 341 -24.32 -3.63 36.19
C LYS A 341 -23.78 -4.85 35.43
N GLN A 342 -22.45 -4.98 35.30
CA GLN A 342 -21.78 -6.01 34.50
C GLN A 342 -22.31 -6.04 33.05
N VAL A 343 -22.44 -4.86 32.44
CA VAL A 343 -22.90 -4.71 31.05
C VAL A 343 -22.00 -3.77 30.24
N LEU A 344 -21.88 -4.06 28.94
CA LEU A 344 -21.34 -3.19 27.91
C LEU A 344 -22.50 -2.51 27.17
N LEU A 345 -22.52 -1.18 27.20
CA LEU A 345 -23.44 -0.36 26.42
C LEU A 345 -22.79 -0.01 25.09
N VAL A 346 -23.35 -0.51 23.99
CA VAL A 346 -22.81 -0.33 22.64
C VAL A 346 -23.44 0.91 21.99
N HIS A 347 -22.62 1.84 21.51
CA HIS A 347 -23.06 2.98 20.73
C HIS A 347 -22.99 2.70 19.22
N ARG A 348 -21.88 2.11 18.78
CA ARG A 348 -21.60 1.79 17.39
C ARG A 348 -20.74 0.54 17.29
N THR A 349 -20.90 -0.19 16.19
CA THR A 349 -20.09 -1.37 15.87
C THR A 349 -19.59 -1.25 14.44
N THR A 350 -18.37 -1.69 14.20
CA THR A 350 -17.76 -1.81 12.88
C THR A 350 -17.99 -3.20 12.32
N TYR A 351 -18.46 -3.30 11.08
CA TYR A 351 -18.70 -4.58 10.41
C TYR A 351 -17.43 -5.05 9.70
N ARG A 352 -17.17 -6.37 9.77
CA ARG A 352 -16.02 -7.03 9.14
C ARG A 352 -16.14 -7.12 7.62
N VAL A 353 -17.38 -7.26 7.14
CA VAL A 353 -17.77 -7.26 5.73
C VAL A 353 -19.04 -6.42 5.62
N PHE A 354 -19.04 -5.47 4.69
CA PHE A 354 -20.20 -4.62 4.43
C PHE A 354 -20.87 -5.03 3.12
N GLY A 355 -21.84 -5.94 3.22
CA GLY A 355 -22.52 -6.51 2.07
C GLY A 355 -23.93 -5.96 1.87
N GLU A 356 -24.68 -6.62 1.00
CA GLU A 356 -26.05 -6.24 0.64
C GLU A 356 -27.00 -6.26 1.85
N LYS A 357 -26.81 -7.21 2.79
CA LYS A 357 -27.63 -7.31 4.01
C LYS A 357 -27.55 -6.02 4.83
N GLN A 358 -26.35 -5.49 5.03
CA GLN A 358 -26.12 -4.25 5.77
C GLN A 358 -26.68 -3.04 5.01
N TRP A 359 -26.56 -3.00 3.68
CA TRP A 359 -27.20 -1.97 2.86
C TRP A 359 -28.73 -1.97 2.98
N ARG A 360 -29.37 -3.14 2.99
CA ARG A 360 -30.82 -3.25 3.21
C ARG A 360 -31.23 -2.77 4.61
N GLU A 361 -30.44 -3.07 5.64
CA GLU A 361 -30.69 -2.54 6.99
C GLU A 361 -30.61 -1.02 7.05
N ILE A 362 -29.62 -0.42 6.38
CA ILE A 362 -29.49 1.04 6.29
C ILE A 362 -30.68 1.64 5.54
N ALA A 363 -31.05 1.07 4.39
CA ALA A 363 -32.19 1.54 3.62
C ALA A 363 -33.48 1.55 4.47
N THR A 364 -33.73 0.46 5.19
CA THR A 364 -34.89 0.34 6.09
C THR A 364 -34.87 1.40 7.20
N LYS A 365 -33.72 1.64 7.85
CA LYS A 365 -33.59 2.67 8.89
C LYS A 365 -33.78 4.08 8.31
N LEU A 366 -33.26 4.34 7.11
CA LEU A 366 -33.40 5.62 6.43
C LEU A 366 -34.87 5.90 6.06
N ASP A 367 -35.60 4.89 5.60
CA ASP A 367 -37.02 5.01 5.32
C ASP A 367 -37.83 5.31 6.59
N GLN A 368 -37.55 4.64 7.70
CA GLN A 368 -38.17 4.94 9.00
C GLN A 368 -37.87 6.38 9.46
N TRP A 369 -36.63 6.85 9.26
CA TRP A 369 -36.25 8.23 9.56
C TRP A 369 -36.97 9.24 8.68
N LYS A 370 -37.11 8.94 7.38
CA LYS A 370 -37.85 9.75 6.43
C LYS A 370 -39.32 9.87 6.82
N GLU A 371 -39.94 8.77 7.23
CA GLU A 371 -41.32 8.78 7.74
C GLU A 371 -41.44 9.59 9.04
N SER A 372 -40.52 9.40 9.98
CA SER A 372 -40.49 10.16 11.23
C SER A 372 -40.38 11.67 11.00
N LEU A 373 -39.50 12.10 10.08
CA LEU A 373 -39.33 13.50 9.72
C LEU A 373 -40.55 14.08 9.02
N LYS A 374 -41.26 13.30 8.19
CA LYS A 374 -42.54 13.71 7.60
C LYS A 374 -43.58 13.97 8.68
N THR A 375 -43.72 13.04 9.64
CA THR A 375 -44.65 13.19 10.77
C THR A 375 -44.34 14.45 11.59
N VAL A 376 -43.07 14.71 11.90
CA VAL A 376 -42.65 15.93 12.62
C VAL A 376 -42.99 17.19 11.82
N LYS A 377 -42.72 17.19 10.50
CA LYS A 377 -43.06 18.31 9.62
C LYS A 377 -44.57 18.58 9.59
N GLU A 378 -45.38 17.53 9.54
CA GLU A 378 -46.85 17.63 9.57
C GLU A 378 -47.34 18.19 10.91
N MET A 379 -46.78 17.74 12.04
CA MET A 379 -47.08 18.28 13.37
C MET A 379 -46.76 19.78 13.45
N ILE A 380 -45.55 20.20 13.03
CA ILE A 380 -45.14 21.62 13.04
C ILE A 380 -46.05 22.46 12.14
N SER A 381 -46.43 21.93 10.97
CA SER A 381 -47.32 22.64 10.04
C SER A 381 -48.73 22.82 10.63
N ARG A 382 -49.23 21.80 11.34
CA ARG A 382 -50.52 21.84 12.04
C ARG A 382 -50.49 22.84 13.20
N GLU A 383 -49.43 22.87 14.01
CA GLU A 383 -49.28 23.84 15.09
C GLU A 383 -49.17 25.28 14.58
N ARG A 384 -48.45 25.52 13.46
CA ARG A 384 -48.43 26.84 12.82
C ARG A 384 -49.82 27.31 12.39
N GLN A 385 -50.62 26.41 11.82
CA GLN A 385 -51.99 26.74 11.41
C GLN A 385 -52.88 27.06 12.61
N LEU A 386 -52.74 26.33 13.72
CA LEU A 386 -53.47 26.58 14.97
C LEU A 386 -53.02 27.86 15.69
N GLY A 387 -51.72 28.19 15.65
CA GLY A 387 -51.18 29.44 16.21
C GLY A 387 -51.57 30.69 15.41
N THR A 388 -51.96 30.53 14.15
CA THR A 388 -52.44 31.64 13.30
C THR A 388 -53.94 31.92 13.51
N THR A 389 -54.69 31.01 14.13
CA THR A 389 -56.15 31.12 14.34
C THR A 389 -56.59 31.53 15.74
N MET A 390 -55.66 31.74 16.70
CA MET A 390 -56.00 32.32 18.00
C MET A 390 -55.88 33.86 17.97
N PRO A 391 -56.97 34.63 18.05
CA PRO A 391 -56.87 36.07 18.23
C PRO A 391 -56.43 36.37 19.66
N VAL A 392 -55.36 37.16 19.80
CA VAL A 392 -54.91 37.74 21.07
C VAL A 392 -56.09 38.53 21.65
N THR A 393 -56.81 37.95 22.61
CA THR A 393 -57.86 38.65 23.33
C THR A 393 -57.17 39.50 24.40
N VAL A 394 -56.83 40.73 24.03
CA VAL A 394 -56.37 41.75 24.99
C VAL A 394 -57.60 42.14 25.82
N HIS A 395 -57.71 41.63 27.05
CA HIS A 395 -58.66 42.17 28.01
C HIS A 395 -58.13 43.53 28.51
N SER A 396 -58.76 44.59 28.00
CA SER A 396 -58.65 45.97 28.46
C SER A 396 -59.46 46.20 29.74
#